data_AF-A0A0M3J8Z5-F1
#
_entry.id   AF-A0A0M3J8Z5-F1
#
_cell.length_a   1.000
_cell.length_b   1.000
_cell.length_c   1.000
_cell.angle_alpha   90.00
_cell.angle_beta   90.00
_cell.angle_gamma   90.00
#
_symmetry.space_group_name_H-M   'P 1'
#
loop_
_entity.id
_entity.type
_entity.pdbx_description
1 polymer ?
#
loop_
_entity_poly.entity_id
_entity_poly.type
_entity_poly.pdbx_seq_one_letter_code
_entity_poly.pdbx_strand_id
1 'polypeptide(L)'
;LIMYIGFIMFGKIVLLNMFVMLVMSEFEALRSDPKNQSNDYEALDHLGSKALKIFKRYRRHHLPNIGFPDAQHTSLACDQLEAKMELLGRSLNTLCWNLQWTYDVKRRAAKKIA
;
A
#
# COMPACT_ATOMS: atom_id res chain seq x y z
N LEU A 1 -8.26 5.47 -62.83
CA LEU A 1 -8.11 4.33 -61.88
C LEU A 1 -7.13 4.65 -60.75
N ILE A 2 -5.87 4.96 -61.04
CA ILE A 2 -4.83 5.21 -60.01
C ILE A 2 -5.20 6.37 -59.06
N MET A 3 -5.62 7.51 -59.62
CA MET A 3 -6.08 8.65 -58.82
C MET A 3 -7.29 8.33 -57.94
N TYR A 4 -8.23 7.51 -58.46
CA TYR A 4 -9.41 7.06 -57.72
C TYR A 4 -9.04 6.15 -56.56
N ILE A 5 -8.13 5.20 -56.78
CA ILE A 5 -7.61 4.31 -55.73
C ILE A 5 -6.86 5.13 -54.67
N GLY A 6 -6.04 6.11 -55.09
CA GLY A 6 -5.33 7.01 -54.17
C GLY A 6 -6.29 7.81 -53.28
N PHE A 7 -7.35 8.37 -53.85
CA PHE A 7 -8.37 9.11 -53.11
C PHE A 7 -9.10 8.23 -52.07
N ILE A 8 -9.49 7.02 -52.45
CA ILE A 8 -10.17 6.08 -51.55
C ILE A 8 -9.24 5.64 -50.41
N MET A 9 -7.98 5.35 -50.70
CA MET A 9 -6.99 4.94 -49.68
C MET A 9 -6.70 6.08 -48.71
N PHE A 10 -6.50 7.30 -49.21
CA PHE A 10 -6.28 8.48 -48.38
C PHE A 10 -7.49 8.75 -47.47
N GLY A 11 -8.71 8.75 -48.04
CA GLY A 11 -9.93 8.94 -47.28
C GLY A 11 -10.11 7.91 -46.17
N LYS A 12 -9.82 6.63 -46.44
CA LYS A 12 -9.87 5.56 -45.43
C LYS A 12 -8.90 5.78 -44.28
N ILE A 13 -7.65 6.13 -44.58
CA ILE A 13 -6.62 6.35 -43.54
C ILE A 13 -7.02 7.54 -42.66
N VAL A 14 -7.47 8.64 -43.26
CA VAL A 14 -7.90 9.84 -42.53
C VAL A 14 -9.11 9.53 -41.64
N LEU A 15 -10.13 8.87 -42.18
CA LEU A 15 -11.34 8.53 -41.42
C LEU A 15 -11.04 7.56 -40.28
N LEU A 16 -10.18 6.57 -40.49
CA LEU A 16 -9.80 5.62 -39.44
C LEU A 16 -9.05 6.32 -38.30
N ASN A 17 -8.11 7.20 -38.63
CA ASN A 17 -7.36 7.95 -37.62
C ASN A 17 -8.26 8.90 -36.83
N MET A 18 -9.18 9.61 -37.50
CA MET A 18 -10.19 10.45 -36.84
C MET A 18 -11.08 9.62 -35.90
N PHE A 19 -11.52 8.44 -36.35
CA PHE A 19 -12.34 7.54 -35.53
C PHE A 19 -11.60 7.05 -34.28
N VAL A 20 -10.35 6.60 -34.44
CA VAL A 20 -9.53 6.16 -33.30
C VAL A 20 -9.28 7.30 -32.33
N MET A 21 -9.00 8.51 -32.83
CA MET A 21 -8.81 9.69 -31.98
C MET A 21 -10.07 10.03 -31.19
N LEU A 22 -11.26 10.01 -31.83
CA LEU A 22 -12.54 10.28 -31.17
C LEU A 22 -12.84 9.24 -30.08
N VAL A 23 -12.65 7.96 -30.39
CA VAL A 23 -12.85 6.88 -29.44
C VAL A 23 -11.89 7.04 -28.25
N MET A 24 -10.60 7.28 -28.50
CA MET A 24 -9.62 7.48 -27.43
C MET A 24 -9.94 8.73 -26.59
N SER A 25 -10.40 9.82 -27.18
CA SER A 25 -10.77 11.01 -26.41
C SER A 25 -11.96 10.78 -25.48
N GLU A 26 -12.96 10.01 -25.92
CA GLU A 26 -14.11 9.64 -25.08
C GLU A 26 -13.68 8.69 -23.96
N PHE A 27 -12.80 7.72 -24.26
CA PHE A 27 -12.23 6.84 -23.24
C PHE A 27 -11.37 7.59 -22.23
N GLU A 28 -10.57 8.55 -22.68
CA GLU A 28 -9.75 9.42 -21.81
C GLU A 28 -10.66 10.29 -20.93
N ALA A 29 -11.72 10.88 -21.50
CA ALA A 29 -12.70 11.66 -20.76
C ALA A 29 -13.36 10.83 -19.65
N LEU A 30 -13.80 9.61 -19.96
CA LEU A 30 -14.36 8.66 -18.98
C LEU A 30 -13.33 8.21 -17.94
N ARG A 31 -12.08 8.00 -18.34
CA ARG A 31 -10.98 7.66 -17.42
C ARG A 31 -10.61 8.84 -16.51
N SER A 32 -10.74 10.06 -17.01
CA SER A 32 -10.43 11.28 -16.27
C SER A 32 -11.55 11.75 -15.35
N ASP A 33 -12.74 11.13 -15.42
CA ASP A 33 -13.88 11.48 -14.56
C ASP A 33 -13.69 10.87 -13.15
N PRO A 34 -13.27 11.67 -12.14
CA PRO A 34 -13.04 11.18 -10.79
C PRO A 34 -14.35 10.81 -10.08
N LYS A 35 -15.51 11.20 -10.64
CA LYS A 35 -16.83 10.93 -10.07
C LYS A 35 -17.37 9.56 -10.48
N ASN A 36 -16.90 9.04 -11.63
CA ASN A 36 -17.30 7.75 -12.18
C ASN A 36 -16.18 6.69 -12.09
N GLN A 37 -14.91 7.11 -11.93
CA GLN A 37 -13.87 6.29 -11.34
C GLN A 37 -14.05 6.24 -9.82
N SER A 38 -15.02 5.45 -9.34
CA SER A 38 -15.05 5.11 -7.92
C SER A 38 -13.87 4.19 -7.62
N ASN A 39 -12.70 4.79 -7.41
CA ASN A 39 -11.56 4.20 -6.73
C ASN A 39 -11.89 3.85 -5.26
N ASP A 40 -13.16 3.94 -4.87
CA ASP A 40 -13.69 3.51 -3.58
C ASP A 40 -13.33 2.05 -3.28
N TYR A 41 -13.27 1.18 -4.29
CA TYR A 41 -12.85 -0.20 -4.10
C TYR A 41 -11.37 -0.34 -3.75
N GLU A 42 -10.46 0.36 -4.43
CA GLU A 42 -9.03 0.29 -4.12
C GLU A 42 -8.70 1.11 -2.85
N ALA A 43 -9.43 2.18 -2.56
CA ALA A 43 -9.36 2.88 -1.27
C ALA A 43 -9.84 1.99 -0.10
N LEU A 44 -10.96 1.27 -0.25
CA LEU A 44 -11.45 0.32 0.74
C LEU A 44 -10.50 -0.87 0.91
N ASP A 45 -9.91 -1.37 -0.17
CA ASP A 45 -8.93 -2.45 -0.12
C ASP A 45 -7.61 -2.00 0.54
N HIS A 46 -7.17 -0.76 0.26
CA HIS A 46 -6.04 -0.13 0.96
C HIS A 46 -6.32 0.10 2.45
N LEU A 47 -7.55 0.46 2.82
CA LEU A 47 -7.93 0.64 4.22
C LEU A 47 -8.02 -0.71 4.95
N GLY A 48 -8.61 -1.72 4.30
CA GLY A 48 -8.74 -3.08 4.81
C GLY A 48 -7.40 -3.77 5.01
N SER A 49 -6.50 -3.66 4.02
CA SER A 49 -5.13 -4.21 4.11
C SER A 49 -4.30 -3.55 5.22
N LYS A 50 -4.37 -2.23 5.37
CA LYS A 50 -3.72 -1.49 6.48
C LYS A 50 -4.27 -1.90 7.84
N ALA A 51 -5.59 -2.05 7.97
CA ALA A 51 -6.21 -2.54 9.20
C ALA A 51 -5.77 -3.97 9.54
N LEU A 52 -5.76 -4.89 8.57
CA LEU A 52 -5.28 -6.27 8.78
C LEU A 52 -3.80 -6.32 9.21
N LYS A 53 -2.96 -5.40 8.72
CA LYS A 53 -1.55 -5.28 9.12
C LYS A 53 -1.42 -4.84 10.58
N ILE A 54 -2.18 -3.83 11.01
CA ILE A 54 -2.21 -3.36 12.41
C ILE A 54 -2.60 -4.50 13.37
N PHE A 55 -3.59 -5.32 12.98
CA PHE A 55 -4.03 -6.47 13.79
C PHE A 55 -3.16 -7.74 13.61
N LYS A 56 -2.00 -7.66 12.92
CA LYS A 56 -1.10 -8.79 12.64
C LYS A 56 -1.78 -10.00 11.97
N ARG A 57 -2.85 -9.77 11.21
CA ARG A 57 -3.59 -10.82 10.47
C ARG A 57 -3.34 -10.80 8.96
N TYR A 58 -2.43 -9.93 8.49
CA TYR A 58 -2.08 -9.85 7.08
C TYR A 58 -1.30 -11.11 6.64
N ARG A 59 -1.91 -11.88 5.74
CA ARG A 59 -1.39 -13.15 5.20
C ARG A 59 -1.04 -13.04 3.71
N ARG A 60 -0.26 -14.00 3.21
CA ARG A 60 0.27 -14.05 1.83
C ARG A 60 -0.79 -13.97 0.72
N HIS A 61 -2.01 -14.42 0.97
CA HIS A 61 -3.12 -14.34 0.02
C HIS A 61 -3.69 -12.93 -0.17
N HIS A 62 -3.30 -11.97 0.68
CA HIS A 62 -3.69 -10.56 0.54
C HIS A 62 -2.69 -9.74 -0.29
N LEU A 63 -1.59 -10.34 -0.76
CA LEU A 63 -0.66 -9.68 -1.67
C LEU A 63 -1.13 -9.88 -3.12
N PRO A 64 -1.27 -8.81 -3.91
CA PRO A 64 -1.52 -8.93 -5.34
C PRO A 64 -0.33 -9.65 -5.99
N ASN A 65 -0.58 -10.72 -6.73
CA ASN A 65 0.43 -11.58 -7.36
C ASN A 65 1.10 -10.94 -8.60
N ILE A 66 1.12 -9.61 -8.63
CA ILE A 66 1.57 -8.80 -9.75
C ILE A 66 2.94 -8.31 -9.32
N GLY A 67 3.99 -8.57 -10.10
CA GLY A 67 5.38 -8.19 -9.81
C GLY A 67 5.65 -6.68 -9.84
N PHE A 68 4.68 -5.88 -9.37
CA PHE A 68 4.86 -4.46 -9.13
C PHE A 68 5.85 -4.29 -7.96
N PRO A 69 6.79 -3.34 -8.07
CA PRO A 69 7.60 -2.96 -6.93
C PRO A 69 6.66 -2.56 -5.81
N ASP A 70 6.97 -3.08 -4.63
CA ASP A 70 6.18 -2.92 -3.44
C ASP A 70 5.84 -1.44 -3.20
N ALA A 71 4.57 -1.07 -3.41
CA ALA A 71 4.01 0.17 -2.87
C ALA A 71 3.82 0.06 -1.34
N GLN A 72 4.52 -0.89 -0.69
CA GLN A 72 4.44 -1.27 0.72
C GLN A 72 5.09 -0.28 1.68
N HIS A 73 5.73 0.79 1.18
CA HIS A 73 6.07 1.90 2.04
C HIS A 73 4.80 2.68 2.36
N THR A 74 4.25 2.43 3.55
CA THR A 74 3.58 3.50 4.26
C THR A 74 4.55 4.68 4.37
N SER A 75 4.03 5.91 4.35
CA SER A 75 4.84 7.14 4.46
C SER A 75 5.97 6.91 5.47
N LEU A 76 7.19 7.32 5.12
CA LEU A 76 8.42 7.10 5.90
C LEU A 76 8.26 7.41 7.41
N ALA A 77 7.33 8.29 7.76
CA ALA A 77 6.95 8.59 9.13
C ALA A 77 6.31 7.41 9.90
N CYS A 78 5.44 6.61 9.27
CA CYS A 78 4.80 5.45 9.90
C CYS A 78 5.80 4.33 10.16
N ASP A 79 6.69 4.04 9.20
CA ASP A 79 7.72 3.01 9.35
C ASP A 79 8.70 3.38 10.48
N GLN A 80 9.04 4.67 10.61
CA GLN A 80 9.84 5.18 11.73
C GLN A 80 9.11 5.11 13.08
N LEU A 81 7.79 5.35 13.10
CA LEU A 81 6.98 5.26 14.31
C LEU A 81 6.90 3.82 14.81
N GLU A 82 6.67 2.86 13.91
CA GLU A 82 6.64 1.43 14.22
C GLU A 82 7.97 0.96 14.82
N ALA A 83 9.09 1.35 14.20
CA ALA A 83 10.42 1.03 14.73
C ALA A 83 10.69 1.63 16.12
N LYS A 84 10.26 2.87 16.37
CA LYS A 84 10.40 3.53 17.69
C LYS A 84 9.53 2.87 18.76
N MET A 85 8.31 2.47 18.42
CA MET A 85 7.42 1.72 19.31
C MET A 85 8.01 0.37 19.71
N GLU A 86 8.63 -0.35 18.76
CA GLU A 86 9.26 -1.63 19.04
C GLU A 86 10.46 -1.48 20.00
N LEU A 87 11.28 -0.44 19.78
CA LEU A 87 12.39 -0.10 20.69
C LEU A 87 11.88 0.26 22.10
N LEU A 88 10.78 1.00 22.20
CA LEU A 88 10.16 1.35 23.49
C LEU A 88 9.67 0.11 24.23
N GLY A 89 9.00 -0.81 23.52
CA GLY A 89 8.53 -2.08 24.08
C GLY A 89 9.67 -2.94 24.62
N ARG A 90 10.79 -3.03 23.88
CA ARG A 90 11.99 -3.75 24.35
C ARG A 90 12.59 -3.08 25.59
N SER A 91 12.72 -1.75 25.57
CA SER A 91 13.27 -0.99 26.70
C SER A 91 12.44 -1.17 27.98
N LEU A 92 11.11 -1.10 27.87
CA LEU A 92 10.20 -1.34 29.00
C LEU A 92 10.31 -2.77 29.55
N ASN A 93 10.43 -3.76 28.67
CA ASN A 93 10.59 -5.15 29.09
C ASN A 93 11.90 -5.35 29.86
N THR A 94 13.01 -4.76 29.39
CA THR A 94 14.30 -4.79 30.09
C THR A 94 14.23 -4.08 31.45
N LEU A 95 13.50 -2.96 31.54
CA LEU A 95 13.25 -2.26 32.80
C LEU A 95 12.48 -3.12 33.81
N CYS A 96 11.40 -3.78 33.36
CA CYS A 96 10.64 -4.72 34.19
C CYS A 96 11.51 -5.87 34.70
N TRP A 97 12.34 -6.46 33.85
CA TRP A 97 13.28 -7.52 34.25
C TRP A 97 14.29 -7.05 35.30
N ASN A 98 14.84 -5.85 35.15
CA ASN A 98 15.76 -5.27 36.12
C ASN A 98 15.08 -4.97 37.47
N LEU A 99 13.85 -4.46 37.45
CA LEU A 99 13.06 -4.23 38.66
C LEU A 99 12.72 -5.54 39.38
N GLN A 100 12.33 -6.57 38.64
CA GLN A 100 12.07 -7.90 39.19
C GLN A 100 13.33 -8.49 39.83
N TRP A 101 14.47 -8.42 39.14
CA TRP A 101 15.74 -8.94 39.64
C TRP A 101 16.19 -8.22 40.92
N THR A 102 16.12 -6.89 40.95
CA THR A 102 16.48 -6.11 42.14
C THR A 102 15.57 -6.40 43.34
N TYR A 103 14.27 -6.61 43.10
CA TYR A 103 13.34 -7.05 44.13
C TYR A 103 13.71 -8.44 44.69
N ASP A 104 13.99 -9.40 43.82
CA ASP A 104 14.38 -10.75 44.22
C ASP A 104 15.74 -10.82 44.94
N VAL A 105 16.67 -9.92 44.60
CA VAL A 105 17.94 -9.77 45.32
C VAL A 105 17.72 -9.20 46.72
N LYS A 106 16.94 -8.12 46.86
CA LYS A 106 16.61 -7.53 48.18
C LYS A 106 15.88 -8.55 49.07
N ARG A 107 14.93 -9.30 48.50
CA ARG A 107 14.19 -10.35 49.22
C ARG A 107 15.11 -11.47 49.72
N ARG A 108 16.09 -11.87 48.91
CA ARG A 108 17.09 -12.89 49.30
C ARG A 108 18.09 -12.36 50.34
N ALA A 109 18.47 -11.09 50.27
CA ALA A 109 19.34 -10.47 51.28
C ALA A 109 18.63 -10.33 52.63
N ALA A 110 17.35 -9.91 52.64
CA ALA A 110 16.56 -9.81 53.86
C ALA A 110 16.35 -11.15 54.58
N LYS A 111 16.23 -12.26 53.81
CA LYS A 111 16.13 -13.62 54.36
C LYS A 111 17.43 -14.18 54.95
N LYS A 112 18.59 -13.57 54.69
CA LYS A 112 19.89 -14.02 55.23
C LYS A 112 20.28 -13.33 56.54
N ILE A 113 19.54 -12.30 56.97
CA ILE A 113 19.83 -11.47 58.15
C ILE A 113 18.89 -11.82 59.32
N ALA A 114 17.85 -12.61 59.09
CA ALA A 114 16.98 -13.22 60.10
C ALA A 114 17.38 -14.69 60.32
#